data_AF-A0A7C5WZK6-F1
#
_entry.id   AF-A0A7C5WZK6-F1
#
_cell.length_a   1.000
_cell.length_b   1.000
_cell.length_c   1.000
_cell.angle_alpha   90.00
_cell.angle_beta   90.00
_cell.angle_gamma   90.00
#
_symmetry.space_group_name_H-M   'P 1'
#
loop_
_entity.id
_entity.type
_entity.pdbx_description
1 polymer ?
#
loop_
_entity_poly.entity_id
_entity_poly.type
_entity_poly.pdbx_seq_one_letter_code
_entity_poly.pdbx_strand_id
1 'polypeptide(L)'
;MIKVPTLSGVDSEEKRREIKAYFQFCYKRYESLFNLVADEKAYFRKADPLRHPIIFYYGHTATFFINKLKLAKIIDTRLDPHLESIFAVGVDEMSWDDLNEKHYNWPTLEETQNYRDKVYT
;
A
#
# COMPACT_ATOMS: atom_id res chain seq x y z
N MET A 1 5.92 -20.81 10.20
CA MET A 1 6.63 -19.51 10.25
C MET A 1 7.18 -19.25 8.85
N ILE A 2 6.86 -18.13 8.21
CA ILE A 2 7.43 -17.84 6.87
C ILE A 2 8.89 -17.42 7.02
N LYS A 3 9.75 -17.82 6.07
CA LYS A 3 11.15 -17.41 6.03
C LYS A 3 11.31 -16.24 5.07
N VAL A 4 12.20 -15.31 5.40
CA VAL A 4 12.62 -14.26 4.47
C VAL A 4 13.40 -14.91 3.33
N PRO A 5 12.98 -14.74 2.06
CA PRO A 5 13.67 -15.34 0.92
C PRO A 5 15.03 -14.67 0.71
N THR A 6 16.02 -15.45 0.29
CA THR A 6 17.31 -14.93 -0.20
C THR A 6 17.27 -14.80 -1.73
N LEU A 7 18.14 -13.97 -2.29
CA LEU A 7 18.32 -13.86 -3.75
C LEU A 7 19.31 -14.90 -4.31
N SER A 8 19.90 -15.73 -3.44
CA SER A 8 20.83 -16.79 -3.82
C SER A 8 20.09 -18.08 -4.19
N GLY A 9 20.62 -18.82 -5.17
CA GLY A 9 20.08 -20.10 -5.61
C GLY A 9 20.41 -20.39 -7.07
N VAL A 10 20.10 -21.59 -7.53
CA VAL A 10 20.32 -22.02 -8.92
C VAL A 10 19.02 -22.14 -9.73
N ASP A 11 17.86 -22.09 -9.07
CA ASP A 11 16.54 -22.13 -9.70
C ASP A 11 15.83 -20.78 -9.50
N SER A 12 15.71 -20.01 -10.59
CA SER A 12 15.06 -18.71 -10.57
C SER A 12 13.54 -18.79 -10.35
N GLU A 13 12.89 -19.85 -10.82
CA GLU A 13 11.44 -20.01 -10.68
C GLU A 13 11.08 -20.37 -9.24
N GLU A 14 11.90 -21.17 -8.57
CA GLU A 14 11.73 -21.39 -7.14
C GLU A 14 11.90 -20.09 -6.35
N LYS A 15 12.91 -19.26 -6.66
CA LYS A 15 13.06 -17.95 -6.00
C LYS A 15 11.85 -17.04 -6.25
N ARG A 16 11.29 -17.02 -7.46
CA ARG A 16 10.06 -16.25 -7.74
C ARG A 16 8.89 -16.72 -6.87
N ARG A 17 8.71 -18.04 -6.71
CA ARG A 17 7.65 -18.60 -5.85
C ARG A 17 7.84 -18.20 -4.39
N GLU A 18 9.06 -18.32 -3.86
CA GLU A 18 9.37 -17.90 -2.48
C GLU A 18 9.13 -16.41 -2.25
N ILE A 19 9.58 -15.55 -3.16
CA ILE A 19 9.37 -14.10 -3.09
C ILE A 19 7.87 -13.78 -3.15
N LYS A 20 7.12 -14.40 -4.06
CA LYS A 20 5.67 -14.21 -4.16
C LYS A 20 4.97 -14.64 -2.87
N ALA A 21 5.32 -15.80 -2.31
CA ALA A 21 4.74 -16.29 -1.06
C ALA A 21 5.05 -15.35 0.11
N TYR A 22 6.29 -14.85 0.20
CA TYR A 22 6.69 -13.90 1.23
C TYR A 22 5.96 -12.55 1.11
N PHE A 23 5.86 -12.03 -0.12
CA PHE A 23 5.07 -10.84 -0.42
C PHE A 23 3.62 -11.03 0.03
N GLN A 24 2.95 -12.11 -0.38
CA GLN A 24 1.55 -12.37 -0.06
C GLN A 24 1.31 -12.51 1.45
N PHE A 25 2.22 -13.17 2.17
CA PHE A 25 2.15 -13.27 3.63
C PHE A 25 2.26 -11.90 4.29
N CYS A 26 3.27 -11.10 3.93
CA CYS A 26 3.46 -9.76 4.48
C CYS A 26 2.28 -8.85 4.16
N TYR A 27 1.75 -8.94 2.94
CA TYR A 27 0.60 -8.17 2.48
C TYR A 27 -0.64 -8.45 3.34
N LYS A 28 -1.00 -9.73 3.52
CA LYS A 28 -2.15 -10.14 4.35
C LYS A 28 -1.91 -9.90 5.83
N ARG A 29 -0.67 -10.02 6.31
CA ARG A 29 -0.32 -9.65 7.69
C ARG A 29 -0.52 -8.16 7.94
N TYR A 30 -0.07 -7.30 7.04
CA TYR A 30 -0.30 -5.87 7.14
C TYR A 30 -1.79 -5.54 7.16
N GLU A 31 -2.54 -6.11 6.21
CA GLU A 31 -4.01 -5.97 6.12
C GLU A 31 -4.71 -6.37 7.41
N SER A 32 -4.30 -7.47 8.05
CA SER A 32 -4.93 -7.95 9.29
C SER A 32 -4.87 -6.97 10.46
N LEU A 33 -3.92 -6.02 10.47
CA LEU A 33 -3.83 -5.00 11.50
C LEU A 33 -5.04 -4.05 11.47
N PHE A 34 -5.61 -3.83 10.28
CA PHE A 34 -6.73 -2.92 10.06
C PHE A 34 -8.07 -3.52 10.48
N ASN A 35 -8.16 -4.85 10.54
CA ASN A 35 -9.33 -5.55 11.09
C ASN A 35 -9.55 -5.27 12.58
N LEU A 36 -8.57 -4.69 13.28
CA LEU A 36 -8.70 -4.28 14.68
C LEU A 36 -9.49 -2.96 14.85
N VAL A 37 -9.69 -2.20 13.77
CA VAL A 37 -10.45 -0.94 13.80
C VAL A 37 -11.94 -1.26 13.80
N ALA A 38 -12.60 -1.06 14.95
CA ALA A 38 -13.99 -1.47 15.16
C ALA A 38 -15.04 -0.59 14.47
N ASP A 39 -14.75 0.70 14.26
CA ASP A 39 -15.65 1.66 13.61
C ASP A 39 -15.02 2.15 12.31
N GLU A 40 -15.71 1.93 11.19
CA GLU A 40 -15.28 2.39 9.87
C GLU A 40 -15.02 3.91 9.85
N LYS A 41 -15.77 4.71 10.61
CA LYS A 41 -15.56 6.16 10.69
C LYS A 41 -14.18 6.52 11.22
N ALA A 42 -13.55 5.64 12.01
CA ALA A 42 -12.21 5.86 12.53
C ALA A 42 -11.15 5.85 11.41
N TYR A 43 -11.43 5.21 10.26
CA TYR A 43 -10.52 5.24 9.11
C TYR A 43 -10.26 6.63 8.57
N PHE A 44 -11.23 7.53 8.74
CA PHE A 44 -11.23 8.88 8.20
C PHE A 44 -10.92 9.96 9.24
N ARG A 45 -10.74 9.58 10.51
CA ARG A 45 -10.41 10.52 11.58
C ARG A 45 -8.91 10.76 11.65
N LYS A 46 -8.52 12.03 11.70
CA LYS A 46 -7.15 12.46 11.95
C LYS A 46 -6.94 12.61 13.46
N ALA A 47 -6.42 11.56 14.10
CA ALA A 47 -6.18 11.56 15.55
C ALA A 47 -4.94 12.36 15.98
N ASP A 48 -3.99 12.54 15.06
CA ASP A 48 -2.74 13.29 15.26
C ASP A 48 -2.57 14.26 14.07
N PRO A 49 -2.43 15.58 14.30
CA PRO A 49 -2.22 16.57 13.24
C PRO A 49 -1.00 16.31 12.34
N LEU A 50 0.00 15.56 12.83
CA LEU A 50 1.20 15.23 12.07
C LEU A 50 1.10 13.91 11.29
N ARG A 51 -0.08 13.26 11.29
CA ARG A 51 -0.31 11.96 10.65
C ARG A 51 -1.49 12.01 9.70
N HIS A 52 -1.45 11.23 8.63
CA HIS A 52 -2.63 11.02 7.80
C HIS A 52 -3.69 10.16 8.55
N PRO A 53 -4.96 10.21 8.15
CA PRO A 53 -5.97 9.28 8.66
C PRO A 53 -5.64 7.82 8.29
N ILE A 54 -6.18 6.85 9.01
CA ILE A 54 -5.85 5.42 8.86
C ILE A 54 -6.09 4.92 7.42
N ILE A 55 -7.10 5.44 6.73
CA ILE A 55 -7.41 5.11 5.32
C ILE A 55 -6.21 5.32 4.39
N PHE A 56 -5.41 6.36 4.63
CA PHE A 56 -4.18 6.60 3.88
C PHE A 56 -3.23 5.42 4.02
N TYR A 57 -2.90 5.02 5.25
CA TYR A 57 -1.94 3.94 5.49
C TYR A 57 -2.45 2.61 4.93
N TYR A 58 -3.76 2.39 5.02
CA TYR A 58 -4.40 1.20 4.47
C TYR A 58 -4.19 1.07 2.95
N GLY A 59 -4.37 2.15 2.18
CA GLY A 59 -4.13 2.15 0.74
C GLY A 59 -2.65 2.32 0.33
N HIS A 60 -1.86 3.06 1.11
CA HIS A 60 -0.51 3.50 0.77
C HIS A 60 0.44 2.34 0.45
N THR A 61 0.43 1.28 1.25
CA THR A 61 1.34 0.14 1.03
C THR A 61 1.06 -0.59 -0.27
N ALA A 62 -0.20 -0.73 -0.68
CA ALA A 62 -0.57 -1.34 -1.94
C ALA A 62 -0.09 -0.49 -3.13
N THR A 63 -0.33 0.82 -3.05
CA THR A 63 0.15 1.80 -4.03
C THR A 63 1.67 1.85 -4.14
N PHE A 64 2.39 1.69 -3.02
CA PHE A 64 3.84 1.63 -3.03
C PHE A 64 4.35 0.51 -3.95
N PHE A 65 3.77 -0.70 -3.88
CA PHE A 65 4.17 -1.81 -4.75
C PHE A 65 3.94 -1.48 -6.23
N ILE A 66 2.75 -1.00 -6.60
CA ILE A 66 2.45 -0.65 -8.00
C ILE A 66 3.38 0.44 -8.52
N ASN A 67 3.64 1.47 -7.71
CA ASN A 67 4.58 2.53 -8.06
C ASN A 67 6.00 1.99 -8.29
N LYS A 68 6.50 1.11 -7.42
CA LYS A 68 7.85 0.53 -7.58
C LYS A 68 7.93 -0.42 -8.77
N LEU A 69 6.92 -1.26 -8.99
CA LEU A 69 6.87 -2.15 -10.16
C LEU A 69 6.81 -1.36 -11.47
N LYS A 70 6.03 -0.27 -11.50
CA LYS A 70 5.92 0.62 -12.65
C LYS A 70 7.23 1.35 -12.92
N LEU A 71 7.86 1.91 -11.88
CA LEU A 71 9.16 2.59 -11.98
C LEU A 71 10.27 1.65 -12.46
N ALA A 72 10.29 0.41 -11.96
CA ALA A 72 11.21 -0.64 -12.36
C ALA A 72 10.90 -1.22 -13.75
N LYS A 73 9.84 -0.75 -14.43
CA LYS A 73 9.36 -1.24 -15.72
C LYS A 73 9.04 -2.75 -15.72
N ILE A 74 8.58 -3.27 -14.58
CA ILE A 74 8.08 -4.65 -14.45
C ILE A 74 6.63 -4.73 -14.96
N ILE A 75 5.87 -3.63 -14.80
CA ILE A 75 4.53 -3.48 -15.34
C ILE A 75 4.45 -2.24 -16.24
N ASP A 76 3.67 -2.34 -17.30
CA ASP A 76 3.48 -1.24 -18.26
C ASP A 76 2.25 -0.39 -17.94
N THR A 77 1.27 -0.92 -17.25
CA THR A 77 0.04 -0.21 -16.89
C THR A 77 -0.13 -0.15 -15.38
N ARG A 78 -0.72 0.96 -14.93
CA ARG A 78 -1.21 1.13 -13.56
C ARG A 78 -2.51 0.36 -13.39
N LEU A 79 -2.84 -0.04 -12.17
CA LEU A 79 -4.08 -0.76 -11.88
C LEU A 79 -5.23 0.23 -11.66
N ASP A 80 -4.96 1.31 -10.92
CA ASP A 80 -5.90 2.39 -10.67
C ASP A 80 -5.12 3.71 -10.50
N PRO A 81 -4.86 4.45 -11.60
CA PRO A 81 -4.08 5.69 -11.54
C PRO A 81 -4.64 6.73 -10.56
N HIS A 82 -5.96 6.73 -10.31
CA HIS A 82 -6.60 7.68 -9.43
C HIS A 82 -6.29 7.37 -7.96
N LEU A 83 -6.57 6.14 -7.53
CA LEU A 83 -6.24 5.69 -6.17
C LEU A 83 -4.73 5.70 -5.92
N GLU A 84 -3.95 5.32 -6.92
CA GLU A 84 -2.49 5.39 -6.85
C GLU A 84 -1.99 6.82 -6.68
N SER A 85 -2.63 7.82 -7.28
CA SER A 85 -2.27 9.23 -7.05
C SER A 85 -2.65 9.71 -5.64
N ILE A 86 -3.82 9.32 -5.13
CA ILE A 86 -4.30 9.72 -3.79
C ILE A 86 -3.41 9.11 -2.70
N PHE A 87 -3.04 7.84 -2.85
CA PHE A 87 -2.24 7.13 -1.86
C PHE A 87 -0.73 7.31 -2.06
N ALA A 88 -0.27 7.90 -3.17
CA ALA A 88 1.14 8.21 -3.39
C ALA A 88 1.60 9.51 -2.69
N VAL A 89 0.70 10.21 -2.00
CA VAL A 89 1.04 11.36 -1.18
C VAL A 89 2.12 10.93 -0.17
N GLY A 90 3.29 11.55 -0.28
CA GLY A 90 4.42 11.32 0.60
C GLY A 90 4.87 12.63 1.24
N VAL A 91 5.81 12.53 2.17
CA VAL A 91 6.57 13.70 2.60
C VAL A 91 7.54 14.01 1.47
N ASP A 92 7.27 15.08 0.72
CA ASP A 92 8.27 15.61 -0.20
C ASP A 92 9.46 16.11 0.63
N GLU A 93 10.63 15.50 0.45
CA GLU A 93 11.84 15.85 1.19
C GLU A 93 12.28 17.32 0.95
N MET A 94 11.80 17.92 -0.15
CA MET A 94 12.05 19.31 -0.54
C MET A 94 10.89 20.25 -0.19
N SER A 95 9.74 19.71 0.25
CA SER A 95 8.59 20.46 0.73
C SER A 95 8.15 19.88 2.07
N TRP A 96 8.88 20.29 3.12
CA TRP A 96 8.55 19.99 4.52
C TRP A 96 7.17 20.53 4.95
N ASP A 97 6.51 21.30 4.10
CA ASP A 97 5.41 22.19 4.43
C ASP A 97 4.21 22.08 3.48
N ASP A 98 3.99 20.95 2.79
CA ASP A 98 2.67 20.69 2.21
C ASP A 98 1.68 20.25 3.32
N LEU A 99 1.53 21.13 4.31
CA LEU A 99 0.53 21.17 5.37
C LEU A 99 -0.83 21.64 4.83
N ASN A 100 -1.02 21.72 3.50
CA ASN A 100 -2.32 21.99 2.90
C ASN A 100 -3.19 20.73 3.01
N GLU A 101 -3.69 20.51 4.22
CA GLU A 101 -4.75 19.55 4.57
C GLU A 101 -6.12 19.89 3.93
N LYS A 102 -6.14 20.72 2.87
CA LYS A 102 -7.38 21.13 2.19
C LYS A 102 -7.95 19.93 1.42
N HIS A 103 -8.74 19.16 2.15
CA HIS A 103 -9.72 18.18 1.71
C HIS A 103 -9.17 17.16 0.71
N TYR A 104 -8.31 16.25 1.18
CA TYR A 104 -8.14 14.98 0.48
C TYR A 104 -9.49 14.27 0.44
N ASN A 105 -10.03 14.06 -0.76
CA ASN A 105 -11.18 13.19 -0.99
C ASN A 105 -10.71 11.74 -0.85
N TRP A 106 -10.59 11.27 0.38
CA TRP A 106 -10.22 9.89 0.64
C TRP A 106 -11.27 8.94 0.04
N PRO A 107 -10.84 7.88 -0.67
CA PRO A 107 -11.74 6.86 -1.16
C PRO A 107 -12.39 6.12 0.01
N THR A 108 -13.52 5.47 -0.25
CA THR A 108 -14.20 4.62 0.73
C THR A 108 -13.31 3.45 1.16
N LEU A 109 -13.64 2.84 2.31
CA LEU A 109 -12.95 1.64 2.77
C LEU A 109 -13.11 0.50 1.75
N GLU A 110 -14.30 0.36 1.16
CA GLU A 110 -14.60 -0.64 0.14
C GLU A 110 -13.77 -0.43 -1.14
N GLU A 111 -13.72 0.78 -1.70
CA GLU A 111 -12.89 1.08 -2.88
C GLU A 111 -11.42 0.79 -2.60
N THR A 112 -10.94 1.13 -1.39
CA THR A 112 -9.57 0.87 -0.98
C THR A 112 -9.29 -0.63 -0.86
N GLN A 113 -10.18 -1.41 -0.24
CA GLN A 113 -10.07 -2.87 -0.14
C GLN A 113 -10.09 -3.52 -1.53
N ASN A 114 -11.02 -3.12 -2.40
CA ASN A 114 -11.11 -3.64 -3.77
C ASN A 114 -9.82 -3.38 -4.58
N TYR A 115 -9.22 -2.20 -4.41
CA TYR A 115 -7.93 -1.90 -5.02
C TYR A 115 -6.81 -2.77 -4.44
N ARG A 116 -6.77 -2.93 -3.11
CA ARG A 116 -5.79 -3.81 -2.45
C ARG A 116 -5.88 -5.25 -2.94
N ASP A 117 -7.08 -5.77 -3.12
CA ASP A 117 -7.28 -7.13 -3.62
C ASP A 117 -6.78 -7.29 -5.06
N LYS A 118 -6.92 -6.27 -5.93
CA LYS A 118 -6.31 -6.26 -7.28
C LYS A 118 -4.78 -6.25 -7.23
N VAL A 119 -4.17 -5.57 -6.26
CA VAL A 119 -2.71 -5.54 -6.09
C VAL A 119 -2.16 -6.89 -5.58
N TYR A 120 -2.97 -7.63 -4.82
CA TYR A 120 -2.55 -8.88 -4.19
C TYR A 120 -2.41 -10.06 -5.17
N THR A 121 -3.20 -10.09 -6.25
CA THR A 121 -3.27 -11.19 -7.24
C THR A 121 -2.03 -11.28 -8.13
#